data_AF-A0A7J3JQ44-F1
#
_entry.id   AF-A0A7J3JQ44-F1
#
_cell.length_a   1.000
_cell.length_b   1.000
_cell.length_c   1.000
_cell.angle_alpha   90.00
_cell.angle_beta   90.00
_cell.angle_gamma   90.00
#
_symmetry.space_group_name_H-M   'P 1'
#
loop_
_entity.id
_entity.type
_entity.pdbx_description
1 polymer ?
#
loop_
_entity_poly.entity_id
_entity_poly.type
_entity_poly.pdbx_seq_one_letter_code
_entity_poly.pdbx_strand_id
1 'polypeptide(L)'
;MMKFRLYLLIATVIVVSLVNTWLTTDIYGEEVPISLGRIIWRSHSNPSKGRDIPYSICGYGDWIYIVGSEASDQDAPSPRIEKRLKSDGSLLAFWRGDVHGEFKDCVVTSGKVYAVGYIDQELGTRTWIIVVFDTDLKPLNISVRREFTYWSEAIAIAVLKDSIYVAGFVGIAPDDTQWRVEKISADLSILQTYEINPSNVYDVLTCFDANPVTEKLWVVGMNGLTGFWRIEVLDEDLNREYTFEKEIPGYGLPNAITFDENGSAYIAGAGIAMFSDRAELTQ
;
A
#
# COMPACT_ATOMS: atom_id res chain seq x y z
N MET A 1 -35.03 -71.77 -28.54
CA MET A 1 -34.28 -70.56 -28.98
C MET A 1 -34.52 -69.32 -28.12
N MET A 2 -35.70 -69.14 -27.49
CA MET A 2 -36.02 -67.92 -26.72
C MET A 2 -35.34 -67.83 -25.34
N LYS A 3 -35.07 -68.96 -24.67
CA LYS A 3 -34.40 -68.97 -23.34
C LYS A 3 -32.92 -68.56 -23.39
N PHE A 4 -32.24 -68.78 -24.51
CA PHE A 4 -30.81 -68.46 -24.65
C PHE A 4 -30.55 -66.95 -24.84
N ARG A 5 -31.50 -66.23 -25.44
CA ARG A 5 -31.43 -64.77 -25.62
C ARG A 5 -31.66 -63.99 -24.32
N LEU A 6 -32.39 -64.57 -23.36
CA LEU A 6 -32.64 -63.94 -22.06
C LEU A 6 -31.42 -64.02 -21.13
N TYR A 7 -30.70 -65.15 -21.12
CA TYR A 7 -29.46 -65.28 -20.35
C TYR A 7 -28.33 -64.40 -20.88
N LEU A 8 -28.27 -64.20 -22.20
CA LEU A 8 -27.28 -63.30 -22.80
C LEU A 8 -27.54 -61.83 -22.38
N LEU A 9 -28.81 -61.38 -22.37
CA LEU A 9 -29.18 -60.01 -22.02
C LEU A 9 -28.94 -59.69 -20.52
N ILE A 10 -29.20 -60.66 -19.63
CA ILE A 10 -28.95 -60.51 -18.19
C ILE A 10 -27.44 -60.47 -17.90
N ALA A 11 -26.64 -61.27 -18.62
CA ALA A 11 -25.19 -61.23 -18.51
C ALA A 11 -24.61 -59.89 -19.02
N THR A 12 -25.12 -59.31 -20.10
CA THR A 12 -24.65 -58.00 -20.58
C THR A 12 -25.00 -56.86 -19.62
N VAL A 13 -26.19 -56.88 -19.00
CA VAL A 13 -26.58 -55.83 -18.04
C VAL A 13 -25.74 -55.89 -16.76
N ILE A 14 -25.35 -57.09 -16.30
CA ILE A 14 -24.47 -57.26 -15.13
C ILE A 14 -23.02 -56.87 -15.45
N VAL A 15 -22.52 -57.15 -16.66
CA VAL A 15 -21.17 -56.71 -17.06
C VAL A 15 -21.11 -55.20 -17.29
N VAL A 16 -22.16 -54.57 -17.84
CA VAL A 16 -22.21 -53.11 -18.00
C VAL A 16 -22.35 -52.40 -16.64
N SER A 17 -23.06 -52.97 -15.66
CA SER A 17 -23.13 -52.40 -14.31
C SER A 17 -21.85 -52.61 -13.49
N LEU A 18 -21.08 -53.67 -13.74
CA LEU A 18 -19.79 -53.91 -13.08
C LEU A 18 -18.63 -53.13 -13.69
N VAL A 19 -18.73 -52.69 -14.96
CA VAL A 19 -17.71 -51.85 -15.59
C VAL A 19 -17.94 -50.35 -15.30
N ASN A 20 -19.19 -49.94 -15.03
CA ASN A 20 -19.50 -48.55 -14.65
C ASN A 20 -19.23 -48.21 -13.18
N THR A 21 -18.83 -49.17 -12.33
CA THR A 21 -18.46 -48.91 -10.93
C THR A 21 -16.96 -48.76 -10.70
N TRP A 22 -16.13 -48.81 -11.75
CA TRP A 22 -14.66 -48.72 -11.66
C TRP A 22 -14.03 -47.54 -12.41
N LEU A 23 -14.83 -46.55 -12.78
CA LEU A 23 -14.35 -45.26 -13.33
C LEU A 23 -15.06 -44.05 -12.71
N THR A 24 -15.47 -44.15 -11.44
CA THR A 24 -15.36 -42.97 -10.58
C THR A 24 -13.90 -42.92 -10.16
N THR A 25 -13.05 -42.29 -10.97
CA THR A 25 -11.94 -41.57 -10.36
C THR A 25 -12.61 -40.59 -9.41
N ASP A 26 -12.67 -40.97 -8.13
CA ASP A 26 -12.74 -39.98 -7.08
C ASP A 26 -11.60 -39.02 -7.41
N ILE A 27 -11.96 -37.86 -7.96
CA ILE A 27 -11.12 -36.69 -7.84
C ILE A 27 -11.18 -36.44 -6.34
N TYR A 28 -10.36 -37.17 -5.59
CA TYR A 28 -9.73 -36.60 -4.44
C TYR A 28 -9.05 -35.36 -5.03
N GLY A 29 -9.75 -34.23 -4.94
CA GLY A 29 -9.06 -32.98 -4.80
C GLY A 29 -8.07 -33.27 -3.70
N GLU A 30 -6.81 -33.44 -4.08
CA GLU A 30 -5.74 -33.24 -3.15
C GLU A 30 -6.06 -31.84 -2.64
N GLU A 31 -6.63 -31.76 -1.44
CA GLU A 31 -6.57 -30.53 -0.67
C GLU A 31 -5.08 -30.29 -0.60
N VAL A 32 -4.56 -29.50 -1.55
CA VAL A 32 -3.23 -28.91 -1.45
C VAL A 32 -3.30 -28.31 -0.07
N PRO A 33 -2.56 -28.85 0.91
CA PRO A 33 -2.66 -28.34 2.26
C PRO A 33 -2.32 -26.88 2.09
N ILE A 34 -3.29 -26.00 2.35
CA ILE A 34 -2.99 -24.59 2.50
C ILE A 34 -2.00 -24.63 3.64
N SER A 35 -0.70 -24.53 3.33
CA SER A 35 0.29 -24.31 4.35
C SER A 35 -0.09 -22.94 4.88
N LEU A 36 -0.90 -22.93 5.94
CA LEU A 36 -1.24 -21.72 6.69
C LEU A 36 0.09 -21.01 6.85
N GLY A 37 0.21 -19.85 6.20
CA GLY A 37 1.49 -19.16 6.04
C GLY A 37 2.21 -19.20 7.37
N ARG A 38 3.29 -19.97 7.46
CA ARG A 38 3.95 -20.20 8.74
C ARG A 38 4.58 -18.88 9.14
N ILE A 39 4.18 -18.33 10.28
CA ILE A 39 4.89 -17.21 10.89
C ILE A 39 6.33 -17.66 11.14
N ILE A 40 7.28 -17.07 10.40
CA ILE A 40 8.70 -17.41 10.49
C ILE A 40 9.27 -16.87 11.80
N TRP A 41 8.95 -15.61 12.12
CA TRP A 41 9.29 -14.96 13.38
C TRP A 41 8.26 -13.89 13.71
N ARG A 42 8.25 -13.48 14.99
CA ARG A 42 7.47 -12.36 15.51
C ARG A 42 8.34 -11.59 16.48
N SER A 43 8.39 -10.27 16.33
CA SER A 43 9.06 -9.38 17.28
C SER A 43 8.07 -8.36 17.81
N HIS A 44 8.27 -7.96 19.07
CA HIS A 44 7.53 -6.88 19.70
C HIS A 44 8.48 -5.72 19.99
N SER A 45 8.04 -4.49 19.74
CA SER A 45 8.73 -3.25 20.13
C SER A 45 7.76 -2.43 20.97
N ASN A 46 8.24 -1.87 22.08
CA ASN A 46 7.53 -0.89 22.89
C ASN A 46 8.53 0.20 23.27
N PRO A 47 8.96 1.02 22.28
CA PRO A 47 10.02 2.01 22.49
C PRO A 47 9.64 3.09 23.51
N SER A 48 8.35 3.28 23.81
CA SER A 48 7.90 4.31 24.73
C SER A 48 6.90 3.78 25.78
N LYS A 49 6.31 4.71 26.55
CA LYS A 49 5.22 4.42 27.47
C LYS A 49 3.83 4.72 26.88
N GLY A 50 3.78 5.54 25.83
CA GLY A 50 2.54 5.93 25.17
C GLY A 50 2.22 5.06 23.97
N ARG A 51 1.55 5.64 22.97
CA ARG A 51 1.08 4.92 21.78
C ARG A 51 2.17 4.89 20.71
N ASP A 52 2.73 3.71 20.48
CA ASP A 52 3.67 3.44 19.39
C ASP A 52 2.93 2.81 18.21
N ILE A 53 3.07 3.38 17.01
CA ILE A 53 2.36 2.92 15.81
C ILE A 53 3.34 2.72 14.66
N PRO A 54 3.52 1.48 14.16
CA PRO A 54 4.16 1.25 12.87
C PRO A 54 3.15 1.54 11.74
N TYR A 55 3.56 2.34 10.75
CA TYR A 55 2.73 2.69 9.60
C TYR A 55 3.12 1.93 8.34
N SER A 56 4.42 1.79 8.05
CA SER A 56 4.89 1.13 6.83
C SER A 56 6.22 0.41 7.01
N ILE A 57 6.56 -0.42 6.02
CA ILE A 57 7.77 -1.22 5.95
C ILE A 57 8.37 -1.18 4.54
N CYS A 58 9.68 -0.97 4.46
CA CYS A 58 10.45 -1.09 3.23
C CYS A 58 11.65 -2.03 3.41
N GLY A 59 12.05 -2.76 2.36
CA GLY A 59 13.09 -3.79 2.44
C GLY A 59 14.34 -3.46 1.63
N TYR A 60 15.51 -3.83 2.14
CA TYR A 60 16.78 -3.72 1.41
C TYR A 60 17.80 -4.76 1.87
N GLY A 61 18.30 -5.58 0.94
CA GLY A 61 19.19 -6.69 1.28
C GLY A 61 18.57 -7.59 2.36
N ASP A 62 19.32 -7.84 3.43
CA ASP A 62 18.91 -8.65 4.59
C ASP A 62 18.10 -7.86 5.64
N TRP A 63 17.77 -6.60 5.37
CA TRP A 63 17.12 -5.71 6.33
C TRP A 63 15.73 -5.28 5.90
N ILE A 64 14.91 -4.99 6.90
CA ILE A 64 13.68 -4.21 6.78
C ILE A 64 13.83 -2.93 7.58
N TYR A 65 13.17 -1.89 7.11
CA TYR A 65 12.99 -0.64 7.82
C TYR A 65 11.52 -0.47 8.14
N ILE A 66 11.20 -0.21 9.41
CA ILE A 66 9.82 0.02 9.86
C ILE A 66 9.72 1.49 10.24
N VAL A 67 8.82 2.21 9.59
CA VAL A 67 8.56 3.62 9.88
C VAL A 67 7.26 3.80 10.62
N GLY A 68 7.21 4.80 11.49
CA GLY A 68 6.07 5.01 12.36
C GLY A 68 6.18 6.23 13.24
N SER A 69 5.50 6.14 14.38
CA SER A 69 5.63 7.08 15.49
C SER A 69 5.85 6.38 16.82
N GLU A 70 6.54 7.06 17.71
CA GLU A 70 6.59 6.74 19.14
C GLU A 70 6.09 7.93 19.97
N ALA A 71 5.29 7.71 21.00
CA ALA A 71 4.72 8.79 21.82
C ALA A 71 5.02 8.56 23.30
N SER A 72 5.50 9.56 24.03
CA SER A 72 5.60 9.44 25.50
C SER A 72 4.21 9.63 26.14
N ASP A 73 4.02 9.24 27.41
CA ASP A 73 2.74 9.34 28.12
C ASP A 73 2.09 10.75 28.09
N GLN A 74 2.87 11.79 27.80
CA GLN A 74 2.44 13.19 27.82
C GLN A 74 2.91 14.01 26.60
N ASP A 75 3.66 13.41 25.67
CA ASP A 75 4.19 14.12 24.50
C ASP A 75 3.46 13.73 23.22
N ALA A 76 3.34 14.68 22.30
CA ALA A 76 2.91 14.39 20.94
C ALA A 76 3.89 13.40 20.27
N PRO A 77 3.40 12.53 19.36
CA PRO A 77 4.21 11.49 18.73
C PRO A 77 5.45 12.08 18.07
N SER A 78 6.57 11.36 18.11
CA SER A 78 7.78 11.67 17.35
C SER A 78 7.93 10.68 16.21
N PRO A 79 8.40 11.11 15.01
CA PRO A 79 8.64 10.19 13.91
C PRO A 79 9.78 9.23 14.28
N ARG A 80 9.58 7.94 13.99
CA ARG A 80 10.53 6.87 14.31
C ARG A 80 10.75 5.97 13.11
N ILE A 81 11.99 5.51 12.95
CA ILE A 81 12.35 4.45 12.01
C ILE A 81 13.23 3.41 12.71
N GLU A 82 12.97 2.13 12.46
CA GLU A 82 13.74 0.99 12.98
C GLU A 82 14.35 0.19 11.84
N LYS A 83 15.61 -0.26 11.99
CA LYS A 83 16.28 -1.21 11.10
C LYS A 83 16.29 -2.58 11.77
N ARG A 84 15.77 -3.60 11.10
CA ARG A 84 15.68 -4.97 11.62
C ARG A 84 16.20 -6.01 10.63
N LEU A 85 16.70 -7.14 11.14
CA LEU A 85 17.06 -8.29 10.30
C LEU A 85 15.82 -9.02 9.77
N LYS A 86 15.81 -9.39 8.49
CA LYS A 86 14.77 -10.21 7.87
C LYS A 86 14.74 -11.65 8.40
N SER A 87 15.87 -12.16 8.87
CA SER A 87 16.01 -13.55 9.31
C SER A 87 15.27 -13.85 10.61
N ASP A 88 15.24 -12.89 11.55
CA ASP A 88 14.70 -13.10 12.89
C ASP A 88 13.95 -11.89 13.48
N GLY A 89 13.91 -10.76 12.79
CA GLY A 89 13.25 -9.54 13.25
C GLY A 89 14.03 -8.76 14.31
N SER A 90 15.27 -9.13 14.63
CA SER A 90 16.08 -8.45 15.64
C SER A 90 16.33 -6.98 15.29
N LEU A 91 16.27 -6.10 16.29
CA LEU A 91 16.51 -4.66 16.15
C LEU A 91 18.01 -4.38 16.08
N LEU A 92 18.45 -3.78 14.98
CA LEU A 92 19.86 -3.43 14.76
C LEU A 92 20.14 -1.96 15.07
N ALA A 93 19.25 -1.07 14.66
CA ALA A 93 19.37 0.37 14.86
C ALA A 93 17.98 1.00 14.85
N PHE A 94 17.89 2.22 15.39
CA PHE A 94 16.71 3.05 15.24
C PHE A 94 17.12 4.52 15.18
N TRP A 95 16.24 5.33 14.61
CA TRP A 95 16.29 6.78 14.70
C TRP A 95 14.94 7.30 15.19
N ARG A 96 14.98 8.35 15.99
CA ARG A 96 13.82 9.09 16.48
C ARG A 96 14.05 10.57 16.21
N GLY A 97 13.03 11.25 15.71
CA GLY A 97 13.04 12.70 15.56
C GLY A 97 12.85 13.44 16.88
N ASP A 98 13.49 14.60 17.00
CA ASP A 98 13.35 15.53 18.13
C ASP A 98 12.18 16.52 17.92
N VAL A 99 11.22 16.17 17.06
CA VAL A 99 10.06 16.97 16.70
C VAL A 99 8.79 16.14 16.86
N HIS A 100 7.65 16.82 16.97
CA HIS A 100 6.35 16.15 16.94
C HIS A 100 5.93 15.89 15.49
N GLY A 101 5.44 14.69 15.22
CA GLY A 101 5.14 14.21 13.88
C GLY A 101 5.21 12.69 13.77
N GLU A 102 5.01 12.20 12.55
CA GLU A 102 4.98 10.77 12.25
C GLU A 102 5.54 10.51 10.86
N PHE A 103 6.20 9.38 10.67
CA PHE A 103 6.41 8.84 9.32
C PHE A 103 5.24 7.95 8.93
N LYS A 104 4.80 8.09 7.67
CA LYS A 104 3.71 7.32 7.08
C LYS A 104 4.20 6.21 6.17
N ASP A 105 5.28 6.48 5.42
CA ASP A 105 5.76 5.53 4.42
C ASP A 105 7.27 5.63 4.16
N CYS A 106 7.85 4.59 3.57
CA CYS A 106 9.26 4.56 3.20
C CYS A 106 9.56 3.76 1.94
N VAL A 107 10.64 4.15 1.26
CA VAL A 107 11.25 3.40 0.15
C VAL A 107 12.76 3.37 0.28
N VAL A 108 13.38 2.35 -0.31
CA VAL A 108 14.84 2.27 -0.41
C VAL A 108 15.22 2.34 -1.88
N THR A 109 16.00 3.35 -2.25
CA THR A 109 16.54 3.49 -3.61
C THR A 109 17.92 4.11 -3.57
N SER A 110 18.77 3.74 -4.53
CA SER A 110 20.14 4.27 -4.65
C SER A 110 20.96 4.16 -3.34
N GLY A 111 20.76 3.08 -2.59
CA GLY A 111 21.44 2.83 -1.32
C GLY A 111 21.06 3.78 -0.17
N LYS A 112 19.92 4.46 -0.27
CA LYS A 112 19.40 5.38 0.75
C LYS A 112 17.97 5.00 1.13
N VAL A 113 17.61 5.28 2.38
CA VAL A 113 16.25 5.08 2.89
C VAL A 113 15.55 6.43 2.89
N TYR A 114 14.43 6.54 2.21
CA TYR A 114 13.58 7.72 2.19
C TYR A 114 12.36 7.42 3.06
N ALA A 115 12.06 8.30 4.02
CA ALA A 115 10.86 8.23 4.83
C ALA A 115 10.07 9.53 4.69
N VAL A 116 8.75 9.41 4.55
CA VAL A 116 7.84 10.55 4.38
C VAL A 116 6.78 10.56 5.45
N GLY A 117 6.23 11.73 5.74
CA GLY A 117 5.18 11.88 6.74
C GLY A 117 4.85 13.34 6.99
N TYR A 118 4.60 13.67 8.25
CA TYR A 118 4.38 15.04 8.66
C TYR A 118 5.08 15.40 9.98
N ILE A 119 5.23 16.70 10.22
CA ILE A 119 5.53 17.27 11.55
C ILE A 119 4.46 18.28 11.95
N ASP A 120 4.23 18.37 13.25
CA ASP A 120 3.33 19.37 13.83
C ASP A 120 4.03 20.75 13.89
N GLN A 121 3.25 21.81 13.71
CA GLN A 121 3.69 23.21 13.81
C GLN A 121 3.08 23.90 15.04
N GLU A 122 3.60 25.09 15.39
CA GLU A 122 3.22 25.87 16.59
C GLU A 122 1.71 26.23 16.68
N LEU A 123 0.95 26.12 15.59
CA LEU A 123 -0.49 26.41 15.54
C LEU A 123 -1.37 25.14 15.40
N GLY A 124 -0.81 23.96 15.64
CA GLY A 124 -1.53 22.69 15.50
C GLY A 124 -1.80 22.28 14.04
N THR A 125 -1.13 22.94 13.08
CA THR A 125 -1.12 22.51 11.68
C THR A 125 -0.02 21.47 11.46
N ARG A 126 -0.12 20.70 10.38
CA ARG A 126 0.88 19.72 9.96
C ARG A 126 1.50 20.12 8.64
N THR A 127 2.78 19.81 8.46
CA THR A 127 3.49 19.99 7.18
C THR A 127 4.25 18.74 6.81
N TRP A 128 4.39 18.52 5.50
CA TRP A 128 5.14 17.39 4.96
C TRP A 128 6.58 17.41 5.44
N ILE A 129 7.08 16.23 5.81
CA ILE A 129 8.50 15.98 6.03
C ILE A 129 8.96 14.83 5.14
N ILE A 130 10.15 14.97 4.58
CA ILE A 130 10.87 13.92 3.86
C ILE A 130 12.26 13.83 4.49
N VAL A 131 12.63 12.67 4.99
CA VAL A 131 13.96 12.41 5.56
C VAL A 131 14.67 11.34 4.75
N VAL A 132 15.92 11.61 4.41
CA VAL A 132 16.81 10.68 3.73
C VAL A 132 17.83 10.18 4.73
N PHE A 133 17.96 8.88 4.84
CA PHE A 133 18.95 8.21 5.66
C PHE A 133 19.93 7.42 4.79
N ASP A 134 21.13 7.17 5.32
CA ASP A 134 21.89 6.02 4.88
C ASP A 134 21.24 4.72 5.39
N THR A 135 21.79 3.58 4.98
CA THR A 135 21.30 2.26 5.40
C THR A 135 21.53 1.96 6.88
N ASP A 136 22.28 2.79 7.61
CA ASP A 136 22.51 2.66 9.05
C ASP A 136 21.68 3.67 9.87
N LEU A 137 20.67 4.27 9.23
CA LEU A 137 19.73 5.23 9.82
C LEU A 137 20.38 6.53 10.31
N LYS A 138 21.51 6.92 9.73
CA LYS A 138 22.04 8.27 9.90
C LYS A 138 21.32 9.22 8.95
N PRO A 139 20.69 10.31 9.42
CA PRO A 139 20.10 11.32 8.56
C PRO A 139 21.16 11.95 7.66
N LEU A 140 20.90 11.97 6.37
CA LEU A 140 21.72 12.58 5.32
C LEU A 140 21.14 13.90 4.83
N ASN A 141 19.82 13.97 4.70
CA ASN A 141 19.11 15.16 4.25
C ASN A 141 17.69 15.18 4.84
N ILE A 142 17.15 16.37 5.09
CA ILE A 142 15.80 16.58 5.61
C ILE A 142 15.17 17.73 4.82
N SER A 143 13.99 17.48 4.27
CA SER A 143 13.16 18.51 3.67
C SER A 143 11.84 18.62 4.41
N VAL A 144 11.40 19.86 4.66
CA VAL A 144 10.11 20.17 5.27
C VAL A 144 9.44 21.24 4.41
N ARG A 145 8.22 20.98 3.94
CA ARG A 145 7.49 21.83 3.00
C ARG A 145 6.72 22.95 3.72
N ARG A 146 7.45 24.01 4.10
CA ARG A 146 6.91 25.13 4.90
C ARG A 146 6.06 26.13 4.10
N GLU A 147 5.91 25.92 2.79
CA GLU A 147 5.04 26.72 1.95
C GLU A 147 3.54 26.50 2.25
N PHE A 148 3.18 25.44 2.97
CA PHE A 148 1.79 25.12 3.29
C PHE A 148 1.31 25.86 4.55
N THR A 149 0.26 26.66 4.38
CA THR A 149 -0.39 27.42 5.47
C THR A 149 -1.30 26.54 6.33
N TYR A 150 -1.94 25.55 5.72
CA TYR A 150 -2.95 24.70 6.36
C TYR A 150 -2.47 23.26 6.48
N TRP A 151 -3.30 22.42 7.09
CA TRP A 151 -3.01 21.01 7.35
C TRP A 151 -2.59 20.29 6.08
N SER A 152 -1.36 19.76 6.07
CA SER A 152 -0.80 18.98 4.97
C SER A 152 -0.06 17.75 5.50
N GLU A 153 -0.19 16.60 4.82
CA GLU A 153 0.54 15.37 5.15
C GLU A 153 1.04 14.66 3.90
N ALA A 154 2.31 14.25 3.91
CA ALA A 154 2.80 13.26 2.96
C ALA A 154 2.40 11.87 3.48
N ILE A 155 1.69 11.11 2.65
CA ILE A 155 1.07 9.84 3.04
C ILE A 155 1.87 8.65 2.50
N ALA A 156 2.44 8.78 1.31
CA ALA A 156 3.05 7.67 0.60
C ALA A 156 4.22 8.11 -0.27
N ILE A 157 5.12 7.18 -0.57
CA ILE A 157 6.30 7.39 -1.40
C ILE A 157 6.55 6.18 -2.29
N ALA A 158 6.83 6.40 -3.57
CA ALA A 158 7.12 5.33 -4.53
C ALA A 158 8.31 5.69 -5.42
N VAL A 159 8.85 4.67 -6.08
CA VAL A 159 9.94 4.80 -7.05
C VAL A 159 9.48 4.24 -8.38
N LEU A 160 9.64 5.04 -9.44
CA LEU A 160 9.36 4.64 -10.82
C LEU A 160 10.50 5.12 -11.71
N LYS A 161 11.14 4.20 -12.46
CA LYS A 161 12.26 4.49 -13.38
C LYS A 161 13.33 5.42 -12.76
N ASP A 162 13.79 5.07 -11.55
CA ASP A 162 14.77 5.83 -10.75
C ASP A 162 14.32 7.22 -10.24
N SER A 163 13.10 7.66 -10.57
CA SER A 163 12.50 8.86 -10.01
C SER A 163 11.75 8.56 -8.72
N ILE A 164 11.78 9.48 -7.77
CA ILE A 164 11.10 9.36 -6.48
C ILE A 164 9.86 10.24 -6.52
N TYR A 165 8.74 9.67 -6.07
CA TYR A 165 7.46 10.34 -6.04
C TYR A 165 6.90 10.33 -4.63
N VAL A 166 6.51 11.49 -4.13
CA VAL A 166 5.89 11.65 -2.80
C VAL A 166 4.47 12.13 -3.00
N ALA A 167 3.52 11.49 -2.35
CA ALA A 167 2.10 11.77 -2.51
C ALA A 167 1.41 11.98 -1.17
N GLY A 168 0.44 12.88 -1.15
CA GLY A 168 -0.32 13.22 0.04
C GLY A 168 -1.39 14.25 -0.25
N PHE A 169 -1.79 14.99 0.78
CA PHE A 169 -2.71 16.11 0.63
C PHE A 169 -2.13 17.39 1.23
N VAL A 170 -2.60 18.52 0.71
CA VAL A 170 -2.21 19.87 1.16
C VAL A 170 -3.45 20.72 1.37
N GLY A 171 -3.50 21.44 2.48
CA GLY A 171 -4.62 22.33 2.77
C GLY A 171 -4.51 23.62 1.97
N ILE A 172 -5.61 23.99 1.30
CA ILE A 172 -5.71 25.21 0.49
C ILE A 172 -6.66 26.26 1.11
N ALA A 173 -7.53 25.82 2.02
CA ALA A 173 -8.35 26.65 2.90
C ALA A 173 -8.53 25.93 4.26
N PRO A 174 -9.10 26.57 5.30
CA PRO A 174 -9.27 25.96 6.62
C PRO A 174 -9.94 24.59 6.65
N ASP A 175 -10.89 24.33 5.76
CA ASP A 175 -11.68 23.10 5.68
C ASP A 175 -11.61 22.44 4.28
N ASP A 176 -10.58 22.76 3.50
CA ASP A 176 -10.41 22.32 2.11
C ASP A 176 -8.98 21.85 1.87
N THR A 177 -8.85 20.61 1.40
CA THR A 177 -7.56 19.99 1.06
C THR A 177 -7.60 19.50 -0.37
N GLN A 178 -6.46 19.59 -1.05
CA GLN A 178 -6.28 19.01 -2.37
C GLN A 178 -5.23 17.91 -2.33
N TRP A 179 -5.28 16.98 -3.27
CA TRP A 179 -4.23 15.98 -3.42
C TRP A 179 -3.02 16.60 -4.11
N ARG A 180 -1.84 16.16 -3.71
CA ARG A 180 -0.57 16.59 -4.30
C ARG A 180 0.36 15.40 -4.48
N VAL A 181 1.02 15.36 -5.63
CA VAL A 181 2.09 14.42 -5.96
C VAL A 181 3.31 15.22 -6.40
N GLU A 182 4.46 14.96 -5.80
CA GLU A 182 5.75 15.57 -6.15
C GLU A 182 6.68 14.53 -6.76
N LYS A 183 7.19 14.79 -7.97
CA LYS A 183 8.39 14.14 -8.49
C LYS A 183 9.60 14.90 -7.94
N ILE A 184 10.47 14.21 -7.21
CA ILE A 184 11.61 14.84 -6.53
C ILE A 184 12.94 14.25 -6.98
N SER A 185 13.99 15.07 -6.95
CA SER A 185 15.37 14.63 -7.14
C SER A 185 15.98 14.05 -5.86
N ALA A 186 17.15 13.43 -5.99
CA ALA A 186 17.86 12.81 -4.88
C ALA A 186 18.31 13.78 -3.76
N ASP A 187 18.38 15.09 -4.06
CA ASP A 187 18.64 16.19 -3.12
C ASP A 187 17.35 16.78 -2.51
N LEU A 188 16.19 16.18 -2.81
CA LEU A 188 14.84 16.58 -2.38
C LEU A 188 14.28 17.86 -3.03
N SER A 189 14.95 18.37 -4.07
CA SER A 189 14.36 19.43 -4.91
C SER A 189 13.14 18.89 -5.65
N ILE A 190 12.11 19.73 -5.76
CA ILE A 190 10.90 19.42 -6.51
C ILE A 190 11.21 19.59 -8.00
N LEU A 191 11.03 18.52 -8.78
CA LEU A 191 11.19 18.54 -10.23
C LEU A 191 9.85 18.83 -10.92
N GLN A 192 8.77 18.26 -10.37
CA GLN A 192 7.43 18.44 -10.91
C GLN A 192 6.37 18.21 -9.84
N THR A 193 5.21 18.84 -10.02
CA THR A 193 4.04 18.69 -9.15
C THR A 193 2.80 18.39 -9.96
N TYR A 194 1.96 17.49 -9.44
CA TYR A 194 0.57 17.32 -9.86
C TYR A 194 -0.33 17.62 -8.67
N GLU A 195 -1.36 18.43 -8.91
CA GLU A 195 -2.34 18.82 -7.91
C GLU A 195 -3.75 18.63 -8.48
N ILE A 196 -4.64 18.09 -7.66
CA ILE A 196 -6.05 17.98 -7.98
C ILE A 196 -6.84 18.25 -6.71
N ASN A 197 -7.85 19.11 -6.83
CA ASN A 197 -8.86 19.29 -5.79
C ASN A 197 -10.14 18.56 -6.21
N PRO A 198 -10.39 17.32 -5.74
CA PRO A 198 -11.59 16.57 -6.09
C PRO A 198 -12.89 17.29 -5.71
N SER A 199 -12.89 18.12 -4.68
CA SER A 199 -14.07 18.82 -4.19
C SER A 199 -13.74 20.21 -3.62
N ASN A 200 -14.55 20.72 -2.70
CA ASN A 200 -14.31 21.98 -1.98
C ASN A 200 -14.41 21.77 -0.46
N VAL A 201 -14.10 20.55 -0.04
CA VAL A 201 -14.08 20.08 1.35
C VAL A 201 -12.82 19.25 1.55
N TYR A 202 -12.70 18.56 2.68
CA TYR A 202 -11.53 17.75 3.00
C TYR A 202 -11.39 16.51 2.10
N ASP A 203 -10.60 16.61 1.02
CA ASP A 203 -10.20 15.49 0.17
C ASP A 203 -8.94 14.80 0.69
N VAL A 204 -8.97 13.47 0.77
CA VAL A 204 -7.89 12.68 1.38
C VAL A 204 -7.32 11.70 0.38
N LEU A 205 -6.03 11.85 0.08
CA LEU A 205 -5.21 10.81 -0.52
C LEU A 205 -4.86 9.81 0.58
N THR A 206 -5.10 8.53 0.35
CA THR A 206 -4.95 7.49 1.38
C THR A 206 -3.91 6.44 1.03
N CYS A 207 -3.69 6.15 -0.26
CA CYS A 207 -2.62 5.28 -0.70
C CYS A 207 -2.12 5.67 -2.10
N PHE A 208 -0.89 5.29 -2.40
CA PHE A 208 -0.22 5.61 -3.65
C PHE A 208 0.89 4.60 -3.90
N ASP A 209 1.01 4.12 -5.12
CA ASP A 209 2.12 3.25 -5.52
C ASP A 209 2.36 3.29 -7.03
N ALA A 210 3.53 2.82 -7.46
CA ALA A 210 3.91 2.70 -8.86
C ALA A 210 3.60 1.28 -9.36
N ASN A 211 2.81 1.18 -10.43
CA ASN A 211 2.55 -0.07 -11.10
C ASN A 211 3.79 -0.49 -11.91
N PRO A 212 4.46 -1.60 -11.55
CA PRO A 212 5.73 -1.99 -12.16
C PRO A 212 5.56 -2.53 -13.59
N VAL A 213 4.34 -2.89 -14.00
CA VAL A 213 4.05 -3.47 -15.33
C VAL A 213 3.65 -2.37 -16.32
N THR A 214 2.79 -1.44 -15.90
CA THR A 214 2.31 -0.36 -16.77
C THR A 214 3.21 0.88 -16.73
N GLU A 215 4.14 0.93 -15.76
CA GLU A 215 5.00 2.08 -15.51
C GLU A 215 4.19 3.36 -15.22
N LYS A 216 3.07 3.21 -14.49
CA LYS A 216 2.18 4.31 -14.11
C LYS A 216 2.10 4.46 -12.61
N LEU A 217 1.87 5.68 -12.16
CA LEU A 217 1.59 5.99 -10.77
C LEU A 217 0.09 5.92 -10.54
N TRP A 218 -0.32 5.27 -9.46
CA TRP A 218 -1.72 5.23 -9.04
C TRP A 218 -1.88 6.03 -7.77
N VAL A 219 -2.70 7.07 -7.84
CA VAL A 219 -3.02 7.98 -6.75
C VAL A 219 -4.43 7.68 -6.28
N VAL A 220 -4.57 7.14 -5.08
CA VAL A 220 -5.85 6.63 -4.58
C VAL A 220 -6.27 7.37 -3.33
N GLY A 221 -7.54 7.70 -3.26
CA GLY A 221 -8.12 8.37 -2.12
C GLY A 221 -9.62 8.49 -2.22
N MET A 222 -10.17 9.46 -1.49
CA MET A 222 -11.58 9.78 -1.54
C MET A 222 -11.85 11.23 -1.87
N ASN A 223 -12.90 11.41 -2.67
CA ASN A 223 -13.56 12.69 -2.82
C ASN A 223 -14.37 12.96 -1.54
N GLY A 224 -13.99 14.00 -0.81
CA GLY A 224 -14.55 14.35 0.50
C GLY A 224 -16.03 14.75 0.45
N LEU A 225 -16.50 15.26 -0.69
CA LEU A 225 -17.90 15.68 -0.85
C LEU A 225 -18.82 14.49 -1.13
N THR A 226 -18.41 13.60 -2.03
CA THR A 226 -19.25 12.45 -2.44
C THR A 226 -19.02 11.21 -1.58
N GLY A 227 -17.87 11.12 -0.92
CA GLY A 227 -17.41 9.90 -0.26
C GLY A 227 -17.00 8.80 -1.26
N PHE A 228 -16.86 9.11 -2.54
CA PHE A 228 -16.50 8.13 -3.56
C PHE A 228 -15.00 7.88 -3.57
N TRP A 229 -14.64 6.64 -3.91
CA TRP A 229 -13.25 6.34 -4.26
C TRP A 229 -12.90 7.13 -5.50
N ARG A 230 -11.74 7.77 -5.47
CA ARG A 230 -11.15 8.40 -6.62
C ARG A 230 -9.77 7.79 -6.86
N ILE A 231 -9.47 7.52 -8.13
CA ILE A 231 -8.18 7.01 -8.57
C ILE A 231 -7.72 7.88 -9.72
N GLU A 232 -6.54 8.47 -9.60
CA GLU A 232 -5.84 9.12 -10.70
C GLU A 232 -4.68 8.23 -11.14
N VAL A 233 -4.62 7.90 -12.42
CA VAL A 233 -3.48 7.19 -13.00
C VAL A 233 -2.64 8.20 -13.76
N LEU A 234 -1.39 8.35 -13.35
CA LEU A 234 -0.44 9.32 -13.91
C LEU A 234 0.71 8.61 -14.62
N ASP A 235 1.25 9.23 -15.67
CA ASP A 235 2.52 8.82 -16.25
C ASP A 235 3.73 9.30 -15.42
N GLU A 236 4.94 8.99 -15.89
CA GLU A 236 6.19 9.35 -15.21
C GLU A 236 6.45 10.86 -15.12
N ASP A 237 5.81 11.64 -15.99
CA ASP A 237 5.86 13.10 -16.03
C ASP A 237 4.59 13.70 -15.42
N LEU A 238 3.94 12.94 -14.53
CA LEU A 238 2.76 13.36 -13.77
C LEU A 238 1.59 13.86 -14.64
N ASN A 239 1.54 13.49 -15.92
CA ASN A 239 0.38 13.74 -16.75
C ASN A 239 -0.68 12.68 -16.44
N ARG A 240 -1.91 13.14 -16.22
CA ARG A 240 -3.02 12.24 -15.95
C ARG A 240 -3.49 11.54 -17.23
N GLU A 241 -3.53 10.22 -17.17
CA GLU A 241 -4.06 9.36 -18.23
C GLU A 241 -5.49 8.90 -17.96
N TYR A 242 -5.80 8.54 -16.72
CA TYR A 242 -7.11 8.01 -16.34
C TYR A 242 -7.59 8.60 -15.01
N THR A 243 -8.90 8.75 -14.90
CA THR A 243 -9.60 9.01 -13.64
C THR A 243 -10.71 7.99 -13.48
N PHE A 244 -10.78 7.37 -12.31
CA PHE A 244 -11.96 6.68 -11.83
C PHE A 244 -12.55 7.47 -10.66
N GLU A 245 -13.86 7.71 -10.66
CA GLU A 245 -14.57 8.23 -9.48
C GLU A 245 -15.96 7.62 -9.42
N LYS A 246 -16.17 6.68 -8.50
CA LYS A 246 -17.48 6.05 -8.25
C LYS A 246 -17.58 5.54 -6.83
N GLU A 247 -18.82 5.41 -6.36
CA GLU A 247 -19.12 4.65 -5.15
C GLU A 247 -18.75 3.18 -5.35
N ILE A 248 -18.11 2.59 -4.34
CA ILE A 248 -17.94 1.14 -4.22
C ILE A 248 -18.63 0.71 -2.93
N PRO A 249 -19.91 0.33 -2.98
CA PRO A 249 -20.72 0.12 -1.78
C PRO A 249 -20.12 -0.94 -0.85
N GLY A 250 -19.94 -0.58 0.42
CA GLY A 250 -19.42 -1.49 1.46
C GLY A 250 -17.91 -1.59 1.56
N TYR A 251 -17.14 -0.81 0.77
CA TYR A 251 -15.68 -0.91 0.75
C TYR A 251 -14.96 0.12 1.65
N GLY A 252 -15.67 1.05 2.30
CA GLY A 252 -15.07 1.99 3.25
C GLY A 252 -14.01 2.90 2.62
N LEU A 253 -13.04 3.38 3.41
CA LEU A 253 -11.88 4.13 2.89
C LEU A 253 -10.92 3.16 2.16
N PRO A 254 -10.36 3.52 0.99
CA PRO A 254 -9.24 2.78 0.43
C PRO A 254 -8.01 3.03 1.32
N ASN A 255 -7.31 1.98 1.73
CA ASN A 255 -6.20 2.05 2.68
C ASN A 255 -4.88 1.54 2.12
N ALA A 256 -4.92 0.67 1.11
CA ALA A 256 -3.72 0.10 0.51
C ALA A 256 -3.96 -0.22 -0.97
N ILE A 257 -2.89 -0.23 -1.74
CA ILE A 257 -2.85 -0.64 -3.14
C ILE A 257 -1.66 -1.58 -3.34
N THR A 258 -1.80 -2.58 -4.20
CA THR A 258 -0.71 -3.41 -4.72
C THR A 258 -1.04 -3.85 -6.14
N PHE A 259 -0.04 -4.33 -6.88
CA PHE A 259 -0.20 -4.82 -8.25
C PHE A 259 0.20 -6.28 -8.39
N ASP A 260 -0.44 -7.01 -9.31
CA ASP A 260 0.00 -8.34 -9.73
C ASP A 260 1.02 -8.28 -10.89
N GLU A 261 1.49 -9.45 -11.32
CA GLU A 261 2.37 -9.62 -12.46
C GLU A 261 1.78 -9.21 -13.82
N ASN A 262 0.46 -9.02 -13.91
CA ASN A 262 -0.24 -8.58 -15.11
C ASN A 262 -0.49 -7.07 -15.10
N GLY A 263 -0.15 -6.38 -14.01
CA GLY A 263 -0.41 -4.96 -13.83
C GLY A 263 -1.82 -4.64 -13.34
N SER A 264 -2.61 -5.62 -12.92
CA SER A 264 -3.90 -5.39 -12.27
C SER A 264 -3.68 -4.78 -10.89
N ALA A 265 -4.48 -3.78 -10.54
CA ALA A 265 -4.40 -3.14 -9.23
C ALA A 265 -5.40 -3.76 -8.25
N TYR A 266 -4.96 -4.03 -7.03
CA TYR A 266 -5.78 -4.48 -5.93
C TYR A 266 -5.82 -3.40 -4.87
N ILE A 267 -6.97 -2.78 -4.68
CA ILE A 267 -7.17 -1.71 -3.70
C ILE A 267 -8.00 -2.26 -2.55
N ALA A 268 -7.42 -2.21 -1.35
CA ALA A 268 -8.03 -2.72 -0.13
C ALA A 268 -8.60 -1.58 0.72
N GLY A 269 -9.85 -1.74 1.15
CA GLY A 269 -10.52 -0.97 2.18
C GLY A 269 -11.17 -1.92 3.20
N ALA A 270 -12.47 -1.79 3.44
CA ALA A 270 -13.27 -2.81 4.13
C ALA A 270 -13.50 -4.09 3.28
N GLY A 271 -13.31 -3.99 1.96
CA GLY A 271 -13.21 -5.10 1.01
C GLY A 271 -11.99 -4.94 0.10
N ILE A 272 -11.83 -5.80 -0.92
CA ILE A 272 -10.73 -5.70 -1.90
C ILE A 272 -11.34 -5.59 -3.29
N ALA A 273 -11.03 -4.51 -4.01
CA ALA A 273 -11.47 -4.29 -5.38
C ALA A 273 -10.29 -4.49 -6.33
N MET A 274 -10.52 -5.26 -7.40
CA MET A 274 -9.56 -5.44 -8.48
C MET A 274 -9.90 -4.50 -9.64
N PHE A 275 -8.87 -3.86 -10.19
CA PHE A 275 -8.95 -3.01 -11.37
C PHE A 275 -7.97 -3.52 -12.42
N SER A 276 -8.36 -3.43 -13.68
CA SER A 276 -7.44 -3.69 -14.79
C SER A 276 -6.30 -2.67 -14.82
N ASP A 277 -5.32 -2.93 -15.68
CA ASP A 277 -4.20 -2.03 -16.00
C ASP A 277 -4.64 -0.61 -16.45
N ARG A 278 -5.92 -0.45 -16.84
CA ARG A 278 -6.55 0.83 -17.25
C ARG A 278 -7.49 1.43 -16.20
N ALA A 279 -7.42 0.98 -14.95
CA ALA A 279 -8.33 1.39 -13.89
C ALA A 279 -9.82 1.10 -14.18
N GLU A 280 -10.11 0.06 -14.98
CA GLU A 280 -11.46 -0.43 -15.15
C GLU A 280 -11.77 -1.45 -14.05
N LEU A 281 -12.87 -1.23 -13.32
CA LEU A 281 -13.31 -2.16 -12.27
C LEU A 281 -13.73 -3.50 -12.90
N THR A 282 -13.08 -4.57 -12.50
CA THR A 282 -13.41 -5.94 -12.94
C THR A 282 -14.42 -6.56 -11.98
N GLN A 283 -15.48 -7.17 -12.50
CA GLN A 283 -16.51 -7.88 -11.73
C GLN A 283 -16.04 -9.28 -11.31
#